data_AF-A0A6I9WY88-F1
#
_entry.id   AF-A0A6I9WY88-F1
#
_cell.length_a   1.000
_cell.length_b   1.000
_cell.length_c   1.000
_cell.angle_alpha   90.00
_cell.angle_beta   90.00
_cell.angle_gamma   90.00
#
_symmetry.space_group_name_H-M   'P 1'
#
loop_
_entity.id
_entity.type
_entity.pdbx_description
1 polymer ?
#
loop_
_entity_poly.entity_id
_entity_poly.type
_entity_poly.pdbx_seq_one_letter_code
_entity_poly.pdbx_strand_id
1 'polypeptide(L)'
;MVAGGKMMNVRVTTMDAELEFAIQQTTTGKQLFDQVVKTIGLREVWFFGLQYTDNKGDLTWIKLYKKSGLSFLSRVMNQEVKKETPLQFKFRAKFYPEDVAEELIQDITLRLFYLQVKNAILTDEIYCPPETSVLLASYAVQARHGDYQKGNHPAGFLANDRLLPQRVVDQHKMSKEEWDSSITNWWQEHRGMLREDAMMEYLKIAQDLEMYGVNYFEIRNKKGTDLWLGVDALGLNIYEKDDKLTPKIGFPWSEIRNISFNDKKFIIKPIDKKAPDFVFFANRVKINKRILALCMGNHELYMRRRKPDTIDVQQMKAQARDEKIAKQQQREKLQLEIAARERAEKKQQEYEERLRNMAEEMDRRQAELNEAQEMIRRLEEQLKQLQAAKEELENRQKELTAMMEKLELSHEMEAAERAKLEQEIRAKQEEVQRIQSEVEAKDAEARRLQAEFEAAKLRQEEADRQYQANQTPHHHHVEENEEGEEEGEDEIPQGDVTKDLATDESIIDPVEERRTLAERNERLHDQLKALKQDLAQSRDESKETVMDKIHRENVRQGRDKYKTLREIRKGNTKRRVDQFENM
;
A
#
# COMPACT_ATOMS: atom_id res chain seq x y z
N MET A 1 4.28 10.16 -44.11
CA MET A 1 3.88 11.05 -43.01
C MET A 1 2.90 10.27 -42.14
N VAL A 2 3.15 10.13 -40.83
CA VAL A 2 2.16 9.55 -39.91
C VAL A 2 1.21 10.68 -39.51
N ALA A 3 -0.11 10.45 -39.58
CA ALA A 3 -1.09 11.43 -39.14
C ALA A 3 -0.96 11.64 -37.62
N GLY A 4 -0.68 12.87 -37.19
CA GLY A 4 -0.57 13.23 -35.78
C GLY A 4 -1.93 13.10 -35.09
N GLY A 5 -2.20 11.94 -34.48
CA GLY A 5 -3.43 11.67 -33.77
C GLY A 5 -3.65 12.67 -32.64
N LYS A 6 -4.88 13.22 -32.53
CA LYS A 6 -5.21 14.19 -31.50
C LYS A 6 -4.99 13.60 -30.10
N MET A 7 -4.08 14.19 -29.34
CA MET A 7 -3.84 13.84 -27.95
C MET A 7 -4.97 14.40 -27.05
N MET A 8 -5.18 13.74 -25.92
CA MET A 8 -6.25 14.07 -24.96
C MET A 8 -5.72 13.91 -23.54
N ASN A 9 -5.96 14.90 -22.69
CA ASN A 9 -5.46 14.86 -21.31
C ASN A 9 -6.40 14.03 -20.44
N VAL A 10 -5.82 13.15 -19.62
CA VAL A 10 -6.51 12.38 -18.59
C VAL A 10 -5.94 12.72 -17.22
N ARG A 11 -6.80 12.71 -16.19
CA ARG A 11 -6.40 12.69 -14.78
C ARG A 11 -6.86 11.37 -14.17
N VAL A 12 -5.93 10.65 -13.55
CA VAL A 12 -6.23 9.44 -12.79
C VAL A 12 -5.87 9.67 -11.33
N THR A 13 -6.90 9.78 -10.48
CA THR A 13 -6.75 9.97 -9.03
C THR A 13 -6.75 8.61 -8.33
N THR A 14 -5.66 8.22 -7.67
CA THR A 14 -5.61 7.04 -6.78
C THR A 14 -6.27 7.36 -5.43
N MET A 15 -5.85 6.73 -4.33
CA MET A 15 -6.20 7.19 -2.98
C MET A 15 -5.18 8.18 -2.39
N ASP A 16 -4.02 8.38 -3.03
CA ASP A 16 -2.86 9.09 -2.48
C ASP A 16 -2.02 9.88 -3.50
N ALA A 17 -2.36 9.81 -4.79
CA ALA A 17 -1.68 10.51 -5.88
C ALA A 17 -2.69 10.90 -6.98
N GLU A 18 -2.35 11.93 -7.76
CA GLU A 18 -3.03 12.25 -9.02
C GLU A 18 -2.02 12.16 -10.17
N LEU A 19 -2.39 11.40 -11.22
CA LEU A 19 -1.56 11.22 -12.41
C LEU A 19 -2.21 11.96 -13.58
N GLU A 20 -1.55 13.01 -14.08
CA GLU A 20 -1.96 13.70 -15.31
C GLU A 20 -1.02 13.36 -16.46
N PHE A 21 -1.59 12.91 -17.58
CA PHE A 21 -0.85 12.59 -18.80
C PHE A 21 -1.74 12.68 -20.04
N ALA A 22 -1.13 12.62 -21.22
CA ALA A 22 -1.81 12.61 -22.50
C ALA A 22 -1.95 11.19 -23.06
N ILE A 23 -3.13 10.85 -23.58
CA ILE A 23 -3.38 9.60 -24.32
C ILE A 23 -3.75 9.89 -25.77
N GLN A 24 -3.66 8.87 -26.63
CA GLN A 24 -4.11 8.94 -28.02
C GLN A 24 -5.60 8.59 -28.12
N GLN A 25 -6.29 9.06 -29.18
CA GLN A 25 -7.66 8.61 -29.50
C GLN A 25 -7.78 7.09 -29.77
N THR A 26 -6.66 6.42 -30.02
CA THR A 26 -6.51 4.97 -30.20
C THR A 26 -6.31 4.20 -28.88
N THR A 27 -6.06 4.88 -27.75
CA THR A 27 -5.69 4.23 -26.48
C THR A 27 -6.86 3.42 -25.90
N THR A 28 -6.60 2.15 -25.57
CA THR A 28 -7.57 1.24 -24.94
C THR A 28 -7.64 1.41 -23.42
N GLY A 29 -8.73 0.92 -22.81
CA GLY A 29 -8.84 0.84 -21.35
C GLY A 29 -7.66 0.10 -20.71
N LYS A 30 -7.20 -1.02 -21.31
CA LYS A 30 -5.99 -1.73 -20.85
C LYS A 30 -4.75 -0.83 -20.88
N GLN A 31 -4.51 -0.10 -21.97
CA GLN A 31 -3.33 0.76 -22.08
C GLN A 31 -3.36 1.92 -21.06
N LEU A 32 -4.53 2.51 -20.81
CA LEU A 32 -4.70 3.52 -19.76
C LEU A 32 -4.44 2.92 -18.36
N PHE A 33 -4.94 1.72 -18.09
CA PHE A 33 -4.75 1.01 -16.83
C PHE A 33 -3.29 0.58 -16.61
N ASP A 34 -2.65 -0.02 -17.62
CA ASP A 34 -1.26 -0.48 -17.58
C ASP A 34 -0.29 0.67 -17.28
N GLN A 35 -0.53 1.85 -17.88
CA GLN A 35 0.23 3.06 -17.61
C GLN A 35 0.14 3.47 -16.13
N VAL A 36 -1.07 3.46 -15.57
CA VAL A 36 -1.33 3.84 -14.16
C VAL A 36 -0.63 2.88 -13.20
N VAL A 37 -0.86 1.57 -13.33
CA VAL A 37 -0.33 0.58 -12.37
C VAL A 37 1.20 0.49 -12.42
N LYS A 38 1.82 0.70 -13.59
CA LYS A 38 3.29 0.77 -13.71
C LYS A 38 3.87 2.02 -13.09
N THR A 39 3.22 3.18 -13.24
CA THR A 39 3.66 4.43 -12.60
C THR A 39 3.63 4.34 -11.07
N ILE A 40 2.76 3.51 -10.47
CA ILE A 40 2.71 3.27 -9.02
C ILE A 40 3.39 1.97 -8.54
N GLY A 41 3.98 1.17 -9.45
CA GLY A 41 4.65 -0.10 -9.10
C GLY A 41 3.74 -1.27 -8.70
N LEU A 42 2.45 -1.21 -9.01
CA LEU A 42 1.45 -2.21 -8.60
C LEU A 42 1.35 -3.37 -9.62
N ARG A 43 1.40 -4.60 -9.11
CA ARG A 43 1.31 -5.86 -9.87
C ARG A 43 0.03 -6.66 -9.57
N GLU A 44 -0.60 -6.45 -8.42
CA GLU A 44 -1.84 -7.11 -7.97
C GLU A 44 -3.09 -6.55 -8.67
N VAL A 45 -3.05 -6.50 -10.00
CA VAL A 45 -4.00 -5.77 -10.85
C VAL A 45 -5.44 -6.27 -10.75
N TRP A 46 -5.63 -7.54 -10.38
CA TRP A 46 -6.93 -8.22 -10.28
C TRP A 46 -7.92 -7.54 -9.32
N PHE A 47 -7.44 -6.82 -8.30
CA PHE A 47 -8.31 -6.10 -7.38
C PHE A 47 -8.88 -4.80 -7.94
N PHE A 48 -8.25 -4.19 -8.94
CA PHE A 48 -8.47 -2.78 -9.28
C PHE A 48 -9.19 -2.54 -10.60
N GLY A 49 -9.73 -1.33 -10.75
CA GLY A 49 -10.26 -0.79 -12.00
C GLY A 49 -10.19 0.73 -12.02
N LEU A 50 -10.51 1.32 -13.17
CA LEU A 50 -10.72 2.76 -13.32
C LEU A 50 -12.23 3.03 -13.33
N GLN A 51 -12.74 3.77 -12.35
CA GLN A 51 -14.09 4.34 -12.39
C GLN A 51 -14.07 5.67 -13.14
N TYR A 52 -15.15 5.99 -13.85
CA TYR A 52 -15.42 7.30 -14.42
C TYR A 52 -16.91 7.63 -14.27
N THR A 53 -17.26 8.90 -14.49
CA THR A 53 -18.65 9.33 -14.67
C THR A 53 -18.96 9.34 -16.15
N ASP A 54 -20.02 8.68 -16.58
CA ASP A 54 -20.47 8.70 -17.98
C ASP A 54 -21.30 9.94 -18.34
N ASN A 55 -21.65 10.09 -19.62
CA ASN A 55 -22.46 11.22 -20.11
C ASN A 55 -23.87 11.31 -19.46
N LYS A 56 -24.37 10.25 -18.81
CA LYS A 56 -25.65 10.23 -18.09
C LYS A 56 -25.50 10.52 -16.59
N GLY A 57 -24.27 10.69 -16.10
CA GLY A 57 -23.97 10.99 -14.70
C GLY A 57 -23.85 9.78 -13.79
N ASP A 58 -23.97 8.56 -14.32
CA ASP A 58 -23.75 7.34 -13.53
C ASP A 58 -22.25 7.08 -13.34
N LEU A 59 -21.90 6.43 -12.23
CA LEU A 59 -20.56 5.86 -12.02
C LEU A 59 -20.44 4.50 -12.71
N THR A 60 -19.50 4.41 -13.64
CA THR A 60 -19.25 3.25 -14.50
C THR A 60 -17.76 2.87 -14.45
N TRP A 61 -17.43 1.59 -14.64
CA TRP A 61 -16.04 1.10 -14.70
C TRP A 61 -15.56 1.04 -16.17
N ILE A 62 -14.29 1.37 -16.42
CA ILE A 62 -13.69 1.17 -17.74
C ILE A 62 -13.66 -0.33 -18.06
N LYS A 63 -13.85 -0.65 -19.34
CA LYS A 63 -13.60 -1.95 -19.94
C LYS A 63 -12.19 -1.95 -20.51
N LEU A 64 -11.38 -2.93 -20.10
CA LEU A 64 -10.00 -3.08 -20.53
C LEU A 64 -9.90 -3.73 -21.92
N TYR A 65 -10.80 -4.69 -22.20
CA TYR A 65 -10.80 -5.53 -23.41
C TYR A 65 -12.20 -5.62 -24.08
N LYS A 66 -12.19 -6.10 -25.34
CA LYS A 66 -13.32 -6.76 -26.03
C LYS A 66 -12.70 -7.62 -27.13
N LYS A 67 -12.97 -8.92 -27.17
CA LYS A 67 -12.52 -9.84 -28.24
C LYS A 67 -13.28 -9.59 -29.55
N SER A 68 -13.01 -10.44 -30.55
CA SER A 68 -13.57 -10.44 -31.92
C SER A 68 -13.49 -9.09 -32.66
N GLY A 69 -12.27 -8.72 -33.09
CA GLY A 69 -12.02 -7.71 -34.14
C GLY A 69 -12.26 -6.24 -33.77
N LEU A 70 -13.12 -5.96 -32.79
CA LEU A 70 -13.62 -4.63 -32.47
C LEU A 70 -12.78 -3.91 -31.41
N SER A 71 -11.45 -3.88 -31.58
CA SER A 71 -10.52 -3.12 -30.72
C SER A 71 -10.73 -1.60 -30.75
N PHE A 72 -11.63 -1.12 -31.61
CA PHE A 72 -12.19 0.23 -31.54
C PHE A 72 -13.06 0.42 -30.28
N LEU A 73 -13.90 -0.54 -29.90
CA LEU A 73 -14.88 -0.37 -28.82
C LEU A 73 -14.25 -0.35 -27.41
N SER A 74 -13.10 -0.98 -27.21
CA SER A 74 -12.35 -0.89 -25.94
C SER A 74 -11.50 0.39 -25.81
N ARG A 75 -11.55 1.31 -26.79
CA ARG A 75 -10.93 2.64 -26.68
C ARG A 75 -11.65 3.49 -25.66
N VAL A 76 -10.90 4.26 -24.87
CA VAL A 76 -11.44 5.13 -23.80
C VAL A 76 -12.53 6.07 -24.32
N MET A 77 -12.39 6.57 -25.55
CA MET A 77 -13.34 7.51 -26.16
C MET A 77 -14.69 6.92 -26.57
N ASN A 78 -14.79 5.59 -26.67
CA ASN A 78 -16.00 4.90 -27.12
C ASN A 78 -16.79 4.29 -25.95
N GLN A 79 -16.39 4.58 -24.70
CA GLN A 79 -17.05 4.10 -23.48
C GLN A 79 -17.85 5.22 -22.79
N GLU A 80 -18.49 6.11 -23.56
CA GLU A 80 -19.35 7.21 -23.06
C GLU A 80 -18.77 8.09 -21.93
N VAL A 81 -17.44 8.17 -21.77
CA VAL A 81 -16.79 8.98 -20.72
C VAL A 81 -17.24 10.44 -20.84
N LYS A 82 -17.65 11.03 -19.72
CA LYS A 82 -18.12 12.43 -19.67
C LYS A 82 -17.04 13.36 -20.24
N LYS A 83 -17.44 14.19 -21.21
CA LYS A 83 -16.53 15.00 -22.05
C LYS A 83 -15.98 16.22 -21.30
N GLU A 84 -15.01 15.98 -20.43
CA GLU A 84 -14.29 16.98 -19.64
C GLU A 84 -12.82 17.09 -20.08
N THR A 85 -12.13 18.17 -19.68
CA THR A 85 -10.68 18.35 -19.94
C THR A 85 -9.97 18.72 -18.63
N PRO A 86 -9.08 17.87 -18.08
CA PRO A 86 -8.82 16.49 -18.48
C PRO A 86 -10.02 15.55 -18.20
N LEU A 87 -10.07 14.40 -18.87
CA LEU A 87 -11.03 13.33 -18.56
C LEU A 87 -10.73 12.76 -17.17
N GLN A 88 -11.75 12.61 -16.33
CA GLN A 88 -11.60 12.23 -14.92
C GLN A 88 -11.77 10.72 -14.68
N PHE A 89 -10.76 10.08 -14.11
CA PHE A 89 -10.80 8.68 -13.69
C PHE A 89 -10.36 8.51 -12.23
N LYS A 90 -10.95 7.54 -11.53
CA LYS A 90 -10.57 7.14 -10.17
C LYS A 90 -10.05 5.70 -10.19
N PHE A 91 -8.79 5.50 -9.85
CA PHE A 91 -8.20 4.16 -9.69
C PHE A 91 -8.61 3.59 -8.33
N ARG A 92 -9.45 2.56 -8.31
CA ARG A 92 -10.10 2.03 -7.08
C ARG A 92 -10.13 0.52 -7.07
N ALA A 93 -10.12 -0.08 -5.88
CA ALA A 93 -10.37 -1.51 -5.75
C ALA A 93 -11.85 -1.80 -6.09
N LYS A 94 -12.06 -2.67 -7.08
CA LYS A 94 -13.34 -3.16 -7.59
C LYS A 94 -13.73 -4.48 -6.91
N PHE A 95 -12.73 -5.28 -6.59
CA PHE A 95 -12.85 -6.56 -5.91
C PHE A 95 -12.01 -6.53 -4.63
N TYR A 96 -12.47 -7.21 -3.60
CA TYR A 96 -11.79 -7.28 -2.30
C TYR A 96 -11.15 -8.66 -2.11
N PRO A 97 -10.10 -8.77 -1.27
CA PRO A 97 -9.61 -10.06 -0.78
C PRO A 97 -10.70 -10.76 0.04
N GLU A 98 -10.61 -12.08 0.15
CA GLU A 98 -11.31 -12.80 1.20
C GLU A 98 -10.64 -12.53 2.55
N ASP A 99 -9.33 -12.76 2.70
CA ASP A 99 -8.56 -12.32 3.88
C ASP A 99 -7.39 -11.41 3.50
N VAL A 100 -7.41 -10.19 4.04
CA VAL A 100 -6.40 -9.15 3.77
C VAL A 100 -4.99 -9.58 4.17
N ALA A 101 -4.84 -10.45 5.18
CA ALA A 101 -3.56 -10.87 5.71
C ALA A 101 -2.83 -11.91 4.83
N GLU A 102 -3.58 -12.69 4.03
CA GLU A 102 -3.05 -13.77 3.18
C GLU A 102 -2.91 -13.35 1.70
N GLU A 103 -3.71 -12.36 1.27
CA GLU A 103 -3.85 -11.98 -0.14
C GLU A 103 -3.18 -10.66 -0.55
N LEU A 104 -2.95 -9.71 0.35
CA LEU A 104 -2.34 -8.42 -0.01
C LEU A 104 -0.82 -8.51 0.10
N ILE A 105 -0.15 -8.47 -1.06
CA ILE A 105 1.27 -8.84 -1.17
C ILE A 105 2.19 -7.61 -1.12
N GLN A 106 1.87 -6.53 -1.83
CA GLN A 106 2.71 -5.34 -1.93
C GLN A 106 2.22 -4.20 -1.02
N ASP A 107 3.15 -3.44 -0.45
CA ASP A 107 2.87 -2.26 0.37
C ASP A 107 2.00 -1.21 -0.34
N ILE A 108 2.13 -1.05 -1.66
CA ILE A 108 1.28 -0.14 -2.45
C ILE A 108 -0.18 -0.63 -2.50
N THR A 109 -0.39 -1.93 -2.67
CA THR A 109 -1.72 -2.54 -2.69
C THR A 109 -2.39 -2.42 -1.33
N LEU A 110 -1.65 -2.79 -0.27
CA LEU A 110 -2.05 -2.63 1.13
C LEU A 110 -2.45 -1.19 1.45
N ARG A 111 -1.61 -0.22 1.09
CA ARG A 111 -1.84 1.22 1.28
C ARG A 111 -3.08 1.73 0.55
N LEU A 112 -3.29 1.33 -0.70
CA LEU A 112 -4.48 1.74 -1.46
C LEU A 112 -5.77 1.14 -0.88
N PHE A 113 -5.77 -0.13 -0.46
CA PHE A 113 -6.90 -0.75 0.24
C PHE A 113 -7.18 -0.06 1.58
N TYR A 114 -6.14 0.14 2.41
CA TYR A 114 -6.26 0.84 3.69
C TYR A 114 -6.90 2.22 3.52
N LEU A 115 -6.41 3.03 2.57
CA LEU A 115 -6.97 4.36 2.34
C LEU A 115 -8.40 4.32 1.79
N GLN A 116 -8.73 3.39 0.88
CA GLN A 116 -10.09 3.25 0.34
C GLN A 116 -11.08 2.83 1.44
N VAL A 117 -10.73 1.83 2.25
CA VAL A 117 -11.57 1.34 3.36
C VAL A 117 -11.71 2.39 4.46
N LYS A 118 -10.61 3.06 4.83
CA LYS A 118 -10.64 4.18 5.77
C LYS A 118 -11.52 5.32 5.28
N ASN A 119 -11.48 5.65 3.98
CA ASN A 119 -12.38 6.65 3.42
C ASN A 119 -13.85 6.22 3.57
N ALA A 120 -14.20 5.00 3.15
CA ALA A 120 -15.56 4.48 3.21
C ALA A 120 -16.13 4.44 4.65
N ILE A 121 -15.30 4.10 5.64
CA ILE A 121 -15.70 4.18 7.06
C ILE A 121 -15.89 5.63 7.50
N LEU A 122 -14.96 6.54 7.18
CA LEU A 122 -15.05 7.96 7.57
C LEU A 122 -16.22 8.70 6.91
N THR A 123 -16.73 8.21 5.78
CA THR A 123 -17.92 8.75 5.09
C THR A 123 -19.22 8.01 5.42
N ASP A 124 -19.22 7.09 6.41
CA ASP A 124 -20.37 6.23 6.78
C ASP A 124 -20.95 5.43 5.58
N GLU A 125 -20.12 5.11 4.57
CA GLU A 125 -20.45 4.16 3.48
C GLU A 125 -20.36 2.71 3.99
N ILE A 126 -19.38 2.44 4.85
CA ILE A 126 -19.29 1.23 5.67
C ILE A 126 -19.67 1.62 7.10
N TYR A 127 -20.74 1.02 7.64
CA TYR A 127 -21.06 1.17 9.06
C TYR A 127 -19.91 0.64 9.93
N CYS A 128 -19.53 1.41 10.94
CA CYS A 128 -18.53 1.04 11.93
C CYS A 128 -19.03 1.48 13.33
N PRO A 129 -19.06 0.60 14.34
CA PRO A 129 -19.49 0.98 15.69
C PRO A 129 -18.46 1.91 16.36
N PRO A 130 -18.85 2.66 17.42
CA PRO A 130 -17.98 3.64 18.07
C PRO A 130 -16.65 3.08 18.58
N GLU A 131 -16.67 1.96 19.29
CA GLU A 131 -15.47 1.33 19.85
C GLU A 131 -14.46 0.94 18.76
N THR A 132 -14.92 0.31 17.68
CA THR A 132 -14.07 -0.04 16.54
C THR A 132 -13.59 1.22 15.81
N SER A 133 -14.40 2.27 15.72
CA SER A 133 -14.02 3.53 15.06
C SER A 133 -12.85 4.22 15.76
N VAL A 134 -12.84 4.27 17.10
CA VAL A 134 -11.72 4.85 17.87
C VAL A 134 -10.46 3.98 17.78
N LEU A 135 -10.61 2.66 17.85
CA LEU A 135 -9.46 1.76 17.70
C LEU A 135 -8.85 1.89 16.30
N LEU A 136 -9.67 1.90 15.25
CA LEU A 136 -9.24 2.15 13.87
C LEU A 136 -8.59 3.54 13.70
N ALA A 137 -9.10 4.57 14.37
CA ALA A 137 -8.45 5.88 14.39
C ALA A 137 -7.03 5.83 14.99
N SER A 138 -6.81 5.06 16.06
CA SER A 138 -5.50 4.89 16.68
C SER A 138 -4.48 4.18 15.75
N TYR A 139 -4.92 3.17 14.99
CA TYR A 139 -4.11 2.57 13.93
C TYR A 139 -3.83 3.53 12.78
N ALA A 140 -4.81 4.37 12.42
CA ALA A 140 -4.66 5.35 11.34
C ALA A 140 -3.62 6.45 11.66
N VAL A 141 -3.53 6.90 12.91
CA VAL A 141 -2.47 7.85 13.32
C VAL A 141 -1.10 7.19 13.41
N GLN A 142 -0.99 5.94 13.87
CA GLN A 142 0.27 5.17 13.80
C GLN A 142 0.72 4.98 12.34
N ALA A 143 -0.18 4.65 11.43
CA ALA A 143 0.10 4.50 10.00
C ALA A 143 0.52 5.82 9.33
N ARG A 144 -0.07 6.96 9.72
CA ARG A 144 0.25 8.28 9.15
C ARG A 144 1.54 8.87 9.71
N HIS A 145 1.65 8.90 11.05
CA HIS A 145 2.66 9.69 11.77
C HIS A 145 3.81 8.81 12.28
N GLY A 146 3.55 7.54 12.64
CA GLY A 146 4.51 6.66 13.31
C GLY A 146 4.35 6.69 14.83
N ASP A 147 5.37 6.25 15.58
CA ASP A 147 5.31 6.14 17.05
C ASP A 147 4.98 7.47 17.76
N TYR A 148 4.07 7.44 18.74
CA TYR A 148 3.79 8.61 19.57
C TYR A 148 5.02 9.06 20.38
N GLN A 149 5.34 10.36 20.32
CA GLN A 149 6.42 10.97 21.09
C GLN A 149 5.95 12.30 21.69
N LYS A 150 5.81 12.35 23.02
CA LYS A 150 5.26 13.52 23.76
C LYS A 150 5.99 14.85 23.50
N GLY A 151 7.27 14.82 23.13
CA GLY A 151 8.02 16.02 22.75
C GLY A 151 7.72 16.55 21.34
N ASN A 152 7.30 15.68 20.42
CA ASN A 152 7.06 16.01 19.00
C ASN A 152 5.56 16.13 18.66
N HIS A 153 4.69 15.51 19.47
CA HIS A 153 3.23 15.50 19.27
C HIS A 153 2.53 16.22 20.44
N PRO A 154 2.43 17.57 20.40
CA PRO A 154 1.76 18.36 21.42
C PRO A 154 0.23 18.17 21.41
N ALA A 155 -0.46 18.71 22.42
CA ALA A 155 -1.92 18.76 22.43
C ALA A 155 -2.46 19.48 21.16
N GLY A 156 -3.51 18.92 20.56
CA GLY A 156 -4.08 19.43 19.30
C GLY A 156 -3.28 19.07 18.03
N PHE A 157 -2.21 18.26 18.11
CA PHE A 157 -1.47 17.79 16.93
C PHE A 157 -2.36 17.09 15.88
N LEU A 158 -3.41 16.38 16.33
CA LEU A 158 -4.36 15.68 15.47
C LEU A 158 -5.50 16.57 14.92
N ALA A 159 -5.51 17.88 15.21
CA ALA A 159 -6.64 18.75 14.88
C ALA A 159 -6.96 18.88 13.37
N ASN A 160 -6.05 18.50 12.48
CA ASN A 160 -6.28 18.47 11.02
C ASN A 160 -6.55 17.06 10.46
N ASP A 161 -6.54 16.02 11.28
CA ASP A 161 -6.83 14.65 10.88
C ASP A 161 -8.34 14.34 11.00
N ARG A 162 -8.97 13.88 9.91
CA ARG A 162 -10.33 13.31 9.97
C ARG A 162 -10.23 11.86 10.42
N LEU A 163 -10.49 11.63 11.71
CA LEU A 163 -10.24 10.34 12.39
C LEU A 163 -11.50 9.50 12.65
N LEU A 164 -12.67 10.12 12.80
CA LEU A 164 -13.93 9.43 13.11
C LEU A 164 -15.02 9.72 12.06
N PRO A 165 -16.00 8.81 11.87
CA PRO A 165 -17.24 9.10 11.13
C PRO A 165 -18.07 10.16 11.88
N GLN A 166 -18.81 11.01 11.14
CA GLN A 166 -19.56 12.11 11.75
C GLN A 166 -20.62 11.59 12.74
N ARG A 167 -21.29 10.49 12.40
CA ARG A 167 -22.24 9.78 13.30
C ARG A 167 -21.63 9.40 14.65
N VAL A 168 -20.33 9.08 14.71
CA VAL A 168 -19.67 8.70 15.97
C VAL A 168 -19.40 9.92 16.84
N VAL A 169 -19.03 11.05 16.24
CA VAL A 169 -18.87 12.33 16.94
C VAL A 169 -20.23 12.85 17.44
N ASP A 170 -21.23 12.90 16.57
CA ASP A 170 -22.56 13.46 16.85
C ASP A 170 -23.35 12.73 17.95
N GLN A 171 -22.99 11.48 18.27
CA GLN A 171 -23.66 10.65 19.28
C GLN A 171 -22.94 10.56 20.64
N HIS A 172 -21.84 11.30 20.85
CA HIS A 172 -21.16 11.38 22.15
C HIS A 172 -20.94 12.83 22.59
N LYS A 173 -21.12 13.09 23.88
CA LYS A 173 -20.91 14.39 24.53
C LYS A 173 -19.42 14.60 24.86
N MET A 174 -18.58 14.53 23.82
CA MET A 174 -17.13 14.69 23.92
C MET A 174 -16.69 15.85 23.04
N SER A 175 -15.86 16.72 23.60
CA SER A 175 -15.10 17.74 22.87
C SER A 175 -14.10 17.10 21.91
N LYS A 176 -13.57 17.90 20.98
CA LYS A 176 -12.54 17.44 20.05
C LYS A 176 -11.24 17.07 20.79
N GLU A 177 -10.94 17.81 21.84
CA GLU A 177 -9.78 17.65 22.71
C GLU A 177 -9.86 16.33 23.50
N GLU A 178 -11.05 15.91 23.94
CA GLU A 178 -11.29 14.61 24.56
C GLU A 178 -11.20 13.45 23.56
N TRP A 179 -11.70 13.63 22.33
CA TRP A 179 -11.51 12.67 21.24
C TRP A 179 -10.03 12.48 20.86
N ASP A 180 -9.30 13.59 20.63
CA ASP A 180 -7.87 13.58 20.34
C ASP A 180 -7.09 12.90 21.48
N SER A 181 -7.46 13.17 22.74
CA SER A 181 -6.85 12.54 23.91
C SER A 181 -7.12 11.03 23.98
N SER A 182 -8.37 10.60 23.75
CA SER A 182 -8.75 9.19 23.72
C SER A 182 -7.98 8.42 22.63
N ILE A 183 -7.93 8.96 21.41
CA ILE A 183 -7.20 8.36 20.29
C ILE A 183 -5.68 8.34 20.57
N THR A 184 -5.14 9.39 21.22
CA THR A 184 -3.71 9.46 21.59
C THR A 184 -3.33 8.45 22.67
N ASN A 185 -4.24 8.09 23.58
CA ASN A 185 -4.01 7.01 24.54
C ASN A 185 -3.89 5.65 23.82
N TRP A 186 -4.79 5.36 22.88
CA TRP A 186 -4.72 4.13 22.07
C TRP A 186 -3.58 4.13 21.05
N TRP A 187 -3.10 5.28 20.60
CA TRP A 187 -1.91 5.41 19.75
C TRP A 187 -0.63 4.96 20.48
N GLN A 188 -0.51 5.25 21.78
CA GLN A 188 0.65 4.85 22.59
C GLN A 188 0.81 3.32 22.69
N GLU A 189 -0.31 2.57 22.65
CA GLU A 189 -0.34 1.09 22.65
C GLU A 189 0.22 0.43 21.38
N HIS A 190 0.46 1.22 20.32
CA HIS A 190 1.02 0.74 19.03
C HIS A 190 2.51 1.06 18.86
N ARG A 191 3.17 1.62 19.88
CA ARG A 191 4.58 2.02 19.81
C ARG A 191 5.48 0.85 19.39
N GLY A 192 6.26 1.06 18.34
CA GLY A 192 7.14 0.07 17.71
C GLY A 192 6.56 -0.53 16.42
N MET A 193 5.25 -0.43 16.19
CA MET A 193 4.59 -0.97 14.98
C MET A 193 5.00 -0.22 13.71
N LEU A 194 5.29 -0.94 12.62
CA LEU A 194 5.52 -0.33 11.31
C LEU A 194 4.25 0.34 10.78
N ARG A 195 4.40 1.30 9.86
CA ARG A 195 3.25 1.96 9.23
C ARG A 195 2.45 0.98 8.39
N GLU A 196 3.15 0.07 7.72
CA GLU A 196 2.62 -1.02 6.92
C GLU A 196 1.85 -2.02 7.80
N ASP A 197 2.41 -2.42 8.95
CA ASP A 197 1.72 -3.30 9.91
C ASP A 197 0.48 -2.61 10.51
N ALA A 198 0.53 -1.30 10.79
CA ALA A 198 -0.63 -0.53 11.26
C ALA A 198 -1.73 -0.42 10.19
N MET A 199 -1.38 -0.28 8.90
CA MET A 199 -2.34 -0.37 7.79
C MET A 199 -2.94 -1.77 7.67
N MET A 200 -2.16 -2.82 7.93
CA MET A 200 -2.62 -4.21 7.91
C MET A 200 -3.57 -4.52 9.08
N GLU A 201 -3.23 -4.16 10.32
CA GLU A 201 -4.13 -4.35 11.48
C GLU A 201 -5.44 -3.54 11.33
N TYR A 202 -5.37 -2.32 10.78
CA TYR A 202 -6.57 -1.55 10.41
C TYR A 202 -7.49 -2.36 9.48
N LEU A 203 -6.93 -2.95 8.42
CA LEU A 203 -7.70 -3.77 7.47
C LEU A 203 -8.19 -5.09 8.07
N LYS A 204 -7.38 -5.76 8.90
CA LYS A 204 -7.75 -7.03 9.56
C LYS A 204 -8.90 -6.86 10.57
N ILE A 205 -9.04 -5.68 11.17
CA ILE A 205 -10.20 -5.29 11.98
C ILE A 205 -11.37 -4.90 11.07
N ALA A 206 -11.13 -4.07 10.05
CA ALA A 206 -12.19 -3.57 9.17
C ALA A 206 -12.86 -4.65 8.30
N GLN A 207 -12.17 -5.74 7.93
CA GLN A 207 -12.73 -6.81 7.10
C GLN A 207 -13.89 -7.57 7.77
N ASP A 208 -13.93 -7.57 9.10
CA ASP A 208 -14.94 -8.24 9.91
C ASP A 208 -16.23 -7.41 10.06
N LEU A 209 -16.23 -6.12 9.67
CA LEU A 209 -17.43 -5.27 9.65
C LEU A 209 -18.46 -5.79 8.65
N GLU A 210 -19.74 -5.77 9.01
CA GLU A 210 -20.83 -6.43 8.27
C GLU A 210 -20.95 -5.93 6.83
N MET A 211 -20.73 -4.62 6.60
CA MET A 211 -20.82 -3.99 5.28
C MET A 211 -19.51 -4.04 4.47
N TYR A 212 -18.38 -4.48 5.05
CA TYR A 212 -17.10 -4.48 4.35
C TYR A 212 -17.12 -5.42 3.13
N GLY A 213 -16.74 -4.87 1.97
CA GLY A 213 -16.62 -5.60 0.70
C GLY A 213 -17.95 -5.85 -0.04
N VAL A 214 -19.08 -5.43 0.53
CA VAL A 214 -20.42 -5.76 0.01
C VAL A 214 -20.91 -4.70 -0.98
N ASN A 215 -21.16 -5.10 -2.23
CA ASN A 215 -21.79 -4.26 -3.24
C ASN A 215 -23.32 -4.42 -3.17
N TYR A 216 -24.03 -3.41 -2.66
CA TYR A 216 -25.48 -3.45 -2.48
C TYR A 216 -26.25 -2.99 -3.73
N PHE A 217 -27.24 -3.78 -4.15
CA PHE A 217 -28.15 -3.49 -5.26
C PHE A 217 -29.62 -3.65 -4.85
N GLU A 218 -30.48 -2.76 -5.34
CA GLU A 218 -31.93 -2.88 -5.14
C GLU A 218 -32.51 -3.93 -6.09
N ILE A 219 -33.20 -4.92 -5.53
CA ILE A 219 -33.83 -6.02 -6.27
C ILE A 219 -35.23 -6.33 -5.74
N ARG A 220 -36.01 -7.08 -6.52
CA ARG A 220 -37.31 -7.65 -6.12
C ARG A 220 -37.39 -9.13 -6.41
N ASN A 221 -38.07 -9.89 -5.54
CA ASN A 221 -38.43 -11.29 -5.80
C ASN A 221 -39.67 -11.40 -6.72
N LYS A 222 -40.18 -12.61 -7.00
CA LYS A 222 -41.34 -12.79 -7.88
C LYS A 222 -42.66 -12.23 -7.31
N LYS A 223 -42.73 -11.97 -5.99
CA LYS A 223 -43.87 -11.31 -5.34
C LYS A 223 -43.79 -9.78 -5.38
N GLY A 224 -42.64 -9.22 -5.75
CA GLY A 224 -42.41 -7.78 -5.80
C GLY A 224 -41.87 -7.15 -4.51
N THR A 225 -41.51 -7.97 -3.50
CA THR A 225 -40.91 -7.52 -2.24
C THR A 225 -39.60 -6.79 -2.51
N ASP A 226 -39.46 -5.54 -2.01
CA ASP A 226 -38.23 -4.76 -2.12
C ASP A 226 -37.15 -5.28 -1.18
N LEU A 227 -36.00 -5.69 -1.75
CA LEU A 227 -34.89 -6.31 -1.04
C LEU A 227 -33.54 -5.71 -1.49
N TRP A 228 -32.47 -6.00 -0.73
CA TRP A 228 -31.10 -5.76 -1.20
C TRP A 228 -30.41 -7.07 -1.56
N LEU A 229 -29.71 -7.08 -2.70
CA LEU A 229 -28.68 -8.05 -3.04
C LEU A 229 -27.32 -7.47 -2.65
N GLY A 230 -26.57 -8.18 -1.81
CA GLY A 230 -25.13 -7.94 -1.60
C GLY A 230 -24.31 -8.90 -2.44
N VAL A 231 -23.34 -8.35 -3.19
CA VAL A 231 -22.33 -9.12 -3.94
C VAL A 231 -20.95 -8.87 -3.32
N ASP A 232 -20.28 -9.92 -2.84
CA ASP A 232 -18.98 -9.84 -2.19
C ASP A 232 -18.03 -10.99 -2.60
N ALA A 233 -16.83 -11.03 -2.02
CA ALA A 233 -15.81 -12.04 -2.31
C ALA A 233 -16.17 -13.46 -1.82
N LEU A 234 -17.14 -13.59 -0.89
CA LEU A 234 -17.56 -14.84 -0.25
C LEU A 234 -18.84 -15.42 -0.85
N GLY A 235 -19.65 -14.63 -1.56
CA GLY A 235 -20.85 -15.08 -2.26
C GLY A 235 -21.87 -13.99 -2.58
N LEU A 236 -23.13 -14.42 -2.54
CA LEU A 236 -24.32 -13.60 -2.71
C LEU A 236 -25.16 -13.63 -1.43
N ASN A 237 -25.57 -12.46 -0.93
CA ASN A 237 -26.35 -12.33 0.30
C ASN A 237 -27.62 -11.52 0.05
N ILE A 238 -28.74 -11.88 0.67
CA ILE A 238 -30.02 -11.16 0.58
C ILE A 238 -30.35 -10.52 1.91
N TYR A 239 -30.80 -9.26 1.86
CA TYR A 239 -31.17 -8.46 3.03
C TYR A 239 -32.57 -7.85 2.86
N GLU A 240 -33.25 -7.61 3.99
CA GLU A 240 -34.49 -6.82 4.06
C GLU A 240 -34.21 -5.33 3.78
N LYS A 241 -35.22 -4.56 3.38
CA LYS A 241 -35.00 -3.21 2.82
C LYS A 241 -34.38 -2.22 3.82
N ASP A 242 -34.65 -2.42 5.10
CA ASP A 242 -34.30 -1.57 6.25
C ASP A 242 -33.03 -2.01 6.99
N ASP A 243 -32.58 -3.25 6.82
CA ASP A 243 -31.39 -3.82 7.47
C ASP A 243 -30.30 -4.18 6.45
N LYS A 244 -29.17 -3.45 6.45
CA LYS A 244 -28.00 -3.76 5.62
C LYS A 244 -26.88 -4.52 6.34
N LEU A 245 -27.01 -4.75 7.65
CA LEU A 245 -25.99 -5.42 8.47
C LEU A 245 -26.25 -6.92 8.56
N THR A 246 -27.50 -7.32 8.72
CA THR A 246 -27.91 -8.72 8.90
C THR A 246 -28.53 -9.27 7.61
N PRO A 247 -27.77 -9.96 6.75
CA PRO A 247 -28.37 -10.74 5.67
C PRO A 247 -29.21 -11.87 6.25
N LYS A 248 -30.23 -12.30 5.51
CA LYS A 248 -31.19 -13.36 5.93
C LYS A 248 -31.03 -14.67 5.16
N ILE A 249 -30.50 -14.59 3.93
CA ILE A 249 -30.27 -15.73 3.03
C ILE A 249 -28.91 -15.54 2.35
N GLY A 250 -28.11 -16.60 2.23
CA GLY A 250 -26.81 -16.56 1.57
C GLY A 250 -26.57 -17.74 0.64
N PHE A 251 -25.83 -17.49 -0.44
CA PHE A 251 -25.36 -18.49 -1.41
C PHE A 251 -23.85 -18.30 -1.60
N PRO A 252 -23.01 -19.30 -1.25
CA PRO A 252 -21.57 -19.24 -1.53
C PRO A 252 -21.30 -19.33 -3.04
N TRP A 253 -20.16 -18.82 -3.50
CA TRP A 253 -19.77 -18.96 -4.92
C TRP A 253 -19.67 -20.42 -5.38
N SER A 254 -19.29 -21.34 -4.48
CA SER A 254 -19.28 -22.79 -4.71
C SER A 254 -20.65 -23.44 -4.92
N GLU A 255 -21.76 -22.70 -4.83
CA GLU A 255 -23.10 -23.21 -5.20
C GLU A 255 -23.58 -22.72 -6.58
N ILE A 256 -22.86 -21.83 -7.26
CA ILE A 256 -23.36 -21.16 -8.48
C ILE A 256 -22.74 -21.77 -9.74
N ARG A 257 -23.57 -22.19 -10.71
CA ARG A 257 -23.10 -22.77 -11.98
C ARG A 257 -23.15 -21.79 -13.16
N ASN A 258 -24.22 -21.00 -13.25
CA ASN A 258 -24.49 -20.14 -14.40
C ASN A 258 -25.22 -18.88 -13.92
N ILE A 259 -24.90 -17.75 -14.53
CA ILE A 259 -25.57 -16.48 -14.29
C ILE A 259 -25.98 -15.88 -15.63
N SER A 260 -27.24 -15.49 -15.76
CA SER A 260 -27.76 -14.78 -16.93
C SER A 260 -28.72 -13.64 -16.56
N PHE A 261 -28.98 -12.74 -17.51
CA PHE A 261 -30.07 -11.78 -17.38
C PHE A 261 -30.72 -11.48 -18.74
N ASN A 262 -31.97 -11.03 -18.68
CA ASN A 262 -32.76 -10.58 -19.82
C ASN A 262 -33.62 -9.39 -19.36
N ASP A 263 -33.44 -8.22 -19.99
CA ASP A 263 -33.92 -6.92 -19.52
C ASP A 263 -33.68 -6.74 -18.00
N LYS A 264 -34.74 -6.70 -17.19
CA LYS A 264 -34.71 -6.51 -15.74
C LYS A 264 -34.63 -7.82 -14.95
N LYS A 265 -34.96 -8.96 -15.58
CA LYS A 265 -34.95 -10.29 -14.96
C LYS A 265 -33.52 -10.83 -14.90
N PHE A 266 -33.04 -11.16 -13.71
CA PHE A 266 -31.77 -11.82 -13.46
C PHE A 266 -32.01 -13.28 -13.04
N ILE A 267 -31.18 -14.20 -13.50
CA ILE A 267 -31.33 -15.64 -13.31
C ILE A 267 -29.99 -16.22 -12.87
N ILE A 268 -29.99 -16.95 -11.76
CA ILE A 268 -28.83 -17.61 -11.19
C ILE A 268 -29.17 -19.09 -11.04
N LYS A 269 -28.45 -19.93 -11.78
CA LYS A 269 -28.69 -21.38 -11.80
C LYS A 269 -27.72 -22.08 -10.85
N PRO A 270 -28.22 -22.76 -9.81
CA PRO A 270 -27.37 -23.43 -8.82
C PRO A 270 -26.73 -24.70 -9.40
N ILE A 271 -25.59 -25.14 -8.83
CA ILE A 271 -24.93 -26.40 -9.20
C ILE A 271 -25.87 -27.59 -9.00
N ASP A 272 -26.60 -27.65 -7.88
CA ASP A 272 -27.63 -28.66 -7.65
C ASP A 272 -28.74 -28.56 -8.70
N LYS A 273 -28.77 -29.51 -9.63
CA LYS A 273 -29.77 -29.63 -10.70
C LYS A 273 -31.19 -29.94 -10.19
N LYS A 274 -31.37 -30.20 -8.89
CA LYS A 274 -32.68 -30.38 -8.23
C LYS A 274 -33.19 -29.10 -7.56
N ALA A 275 -32.34 -28.08 -7.39
CA ALA A 275 -32.74 -26.79 -6.89
C ALA A 275 -33.29 -25.91 -8.03
N PRO A 276 -34.36 -25.12 -7.78
CA PRO A 276 -34.89 -24.19 -8.76
C PRO A 276 -33.92 -23.03 -9.01
N ASP A 277 -33.98 -22.43 -10.20
CA ASP A 277 -33.26 -21.20 -10.52
C ASP A 277 -33.64 -20.07 -9.55
N PHE A 278 -32.63 -19.44 -8.96
CA PHE A 278 -32.78 -18.23 -8.16
C PHE A 278 -33.00 -17.04 -9.11
N VAL A 279 -34.15 -16.38 -9.01
CA VAL A 279 -34.59 -15.35 -9.98
C VAL A 279 -35.04 -14.09 -9.25
N PHE A 280 -34.48 -12.95 -9.62
CA PHE A 280 -34.88 -11.64 -9.10
C PHE A 280 -34.98 -10.60 -10.24
N PHE A 281 -35.48 -9.42 -9.91
CA PHE A 281 -35.67 -8.32 -10.85
C PHE A 281 -34.96 -7.06 -10.35
N ALA A 282 -34.15 -6.42 -11.20
CA ALA A 282 -33.53 -5.13 -10.90
C ALA A 282 -34.26 -3.97 -11.60
N ASN A 283 -34.15 -2.76 -11.05
CA ASN A 283 -34.90 -1.60 -11.56
C ASN A 283 -34.50 -1.15 -12.99
N ARG A 284 -33.28 -1.48 -13.46
CA ARG A 284 -32.73 -1.08 -14.78
C ARG A 284 -31.78 -2.14 -15.33
N VAL A 285 -31.74 -2.35 -16.66
CA VAL A 285 -30.80 -3.28 -17.33
C VAL A 285 -29.33 -2.96 -17.02
N LYS A 286 -28.97 -1.67 -16.91
CA LYS A 286 -27.62 -1.21 -16.53
C LYS A 286 -27.19 -1.71 -15.13
N ILE A 287 -28.15 -1.96 -14.23
CA ILE A 287 -27.88 -2.58 -12.92
C ILE A 287 -27.55 -4.06 -13.10
N ASN A 288 -28.31 -4.80 -13.91
CA ASN A 288 -28.00 -6.21 -14.23
C ASN A 288 -26.63 -6.38 -14.90
N LYS A 289 -26.25 -5.49 -15.84
CA LYS A 289 -24.88 -5.46 -16.41
C LYS A 289 -23.79 -5.29 -15.33
N ARG A 290 -24.03 -4.41 -14.34
CA ARG A 290 -23.12 -4.20 -13.19
C ARG A 290 -23.06 -5.39 -12.23
N ILE A 291 -24.22 -6.00 -11.91
CA ILE A 291 -24.29 -7.19 -11.05
C ILE A 291 -23.52 -8.33 -11.72
N LEU A 292 -23.82 -8.67 -12.98
CA LEU A 292 -23.13 -9.75 -13.70
C LEU A 292 -21.61 -9.57 -13.72
N ALA A 293 -21.12 -8.35 -14.04
CA ALA A 293 -19.68 -8.06 -14.06
C ALA A 293 -18.99 -8.14 -12.68
N LEU A 294 -19.72 -7.95 -11.58
CA LEU A 294 -19.21 -8.18 -10.22
C LEU A 294 -19.31 -9.65 -9.81
N CYS A 295 -20.39 -10.34 -10.17
CA CYS A 295 -20.54 -11.76 -9.87
C CYS A 295 -19.49 -12.61 -10.59
N MET A 296 -19.28 -12.38 -11.89
CA MET A 296 -18.22 -13.04 -12.67
C MET A 296 -16.85 -12.88 -12.01
N GLY A 297 -16.49 -11.64 -11.62
CA GLY A 297 -15.16 -11.37 -11.10
C GLY A 297 -14.91 -11.83 -9.66
N ASN A 298 -15.90 -11.68 -8.76
CA ASN A 298 -15.78 -12.24 -7.41
C ASN A 298 -15.74 -13.77 -7.46
N HIS A 299 -16.57 -14.40 -8.30
CA HIS A 299 -16.52 -15.84 -8.52
C HIS A 299 -15.17 -16.29 -9.10
N GLU A 300 -14.62 -15.59 -10.10
CA GLU A 300 -13.32 -15.97 -10.67
C GLU A 300 -12.21 -15.89 -9.62
N LEU A 301 -12.17 -14.82 -8.82
CA LEU A 301 -11.18 -14.67 -7.75
C LEU A 301 -11.36 -15.70 -6.63
N TYR A 302 -12.61 -16.03 -6.26
CA TYR A 302 -12.93 -17.17 -5.39
C TYR A 302 -12.34 -18.48 -5.95
N MET A 303 -12.59 -18.80 -7.23
CA MET A 303 -12.04 -20.01 -7.87
C MET A 303 -10.52 -20.01 -8.03
N ARG A 304 -9.87 -18.83 -8.12
CA ARG A 304 -8.40 -18.70 -8.08
C ARG A 304 -7.87 -19.02 -6.68
N ARG A 305 -8.53 -18.58 -5.60
CA ARG A 305 -8.12 -18.82 -4.20
C ARG A 305 -8.21 -20.26 -3.70
N ARG A 306 -8.92 -21.15 -4.41
CA ARG A 306 -8.98 -22.59 -4.09
C ARG A 306 -7.98 -23.42 -4.90
N LYS A 307 -7.05 -22.75 -5.60
CA LYS A 307 -5.96 -23.37 -6.37
C LYS A 307 -4.63 -22.88 -5.79
N PRO A 308 -3.53 -23.65 -5.94
CA PRO A 308 -2.21 -23.20 -5.53
C PRO A 308 -1.82 -21.87 -6.20
N ASP A 309 -1.10 -21.01 -5.47
CA ASP A 309 -0.56 -19.74 -6.00
C ASP A 309 0.17 -19.98 -7.34
N THR A 310 -0.08 -19.13 -8.34
CA THR A 310 0.66 -19.18 -9.61
C THR A 310 2.13 -18.82 -9.40
N ILE A 311 3.01 -19.20 -10.34
CA ILE A 311 4.44 -18.87 -10.27
C ILE A 311 4.67 -17.36 -10.08
N ASP A 312 3.90 -16.52 -10.77
CA ASP A 312 3.97 -15.06 -10.64
C ASP A 312 3.62 -14.58 -9.22
N VAL A 313 2.57 -15.15 -8.61
CA VAL A 313 2.12 -14.83 -7.25
C VAL A 313 3.14 -15.34 -6.21
N GLN A 314 3.69 -16.53 -6.40
CA GLN A 314 4.77 -17.07 -5.54
C GLN A 314 6.02 -16.18 -5.59
N GLN A 315 6.41 -15.71 -6.78
CA GLN A 315 7.51 -14.75 -6.94
C GLN A 315 7.21 -13.39 -6.29
N MET A 316 5.97 -12.89 -6.42
CA MET A 316 5.54 -11.66 -5.73
C MET A 316 5.60 -11.81 -4.20
N LYS A 317 5.07 -12.92 -3.66
CA LYS A 317 5.14 -13.22 -2.22
C LYS A 317 6.58 -13.44 -1.73
N ALA A 318 7.48 -13.97 -2.55
CA ALA A 318 8.90 -14.05 -2.22
C ALA A 318 9.55 -12.66 -2.16
N GLN A 319 9.44 -11.88 -3.25
CA GLN A 319 9.99 -10.53 -3.32
C GLN A 319 9.50 -9.63 -2.18
N ALA A 320 8.20 -9.65 -1.86
CA ALA A 320 7.64 -8.86 -0.77
C ALA A 320 8.16 -9.25 0.62
N ARG A 321 8.42 -10.55 0.86
CA ARG A 321 9.07 -11.00 2.11
C ARG A 321 10.51 -10.52 2.19
N ASP A 322 11.27 -10.65 1.10
CA ASP A 322 12.68 -10.23 1.05
C ASP A 322 12.81 -8.70 1.24
N GLU A 323 11.93 -7.92 0.60
CA GLU A 323 11.83 -6.47 0.80
C GLU A 323 11.44 -6.11 2.26
N LYS A 324 10.49 -6.82 2.87
CA LYS A 324 10.09 -6.58 4.28
C LYS A 324 11.23 -6.93 5.25
N ILE A 325 11.96 -8.02 5.02
CA ILE A 325 13.13 -8.40 5.82
C ILE A 325 14.24 -7.36 5.68
N ALA A 326 14.53 -6.88 4.46
CA ALA A 326 15.54 -5.85 4.23
C ALA A 326 15.18 -4.52 4.95
N LYS A 327 13.91 -4.09 4.87
CA LYS A 327 13.42 -2.90 5.60
C LYS A 327 13.55 -3.06 7.11
N GLN A 328 13.21 -4.24 7.65
CA GLN A 328 13.33 -4.52 9.08
C GLN A 328 14.80 -4.51 9.55
N GLN A 329 15.71 -5.16 8.82
CA GLN A 329 17.14 -5.13 9.12
C GLN A 329 17.72 -3.70 9.07
N GLN A 330 17.30 -2.89 8.09
CA GLN A 330 17.69 -1.48 8.00
C GLN A 330 17.17 -0.66 9.20
N ARG A 331 15.94 -0.91 9.66
CA ARG A 331 15.36 -0.27 10.86
C ARG A 331 16.06 -0.69 12.14
N GLU A 332 16.35 -1.97 12.31
CA GLU A 332 17.09 -2.50 13.48
C GLU A 332 18.50 -1.92 13.55
N LYS A 333 19.21 -1.85 12.41
CA LYS A 333 20.51 -1.17 12.33
C LYS A 333 20.43 0.30 12.73
N LEU A 334 19.42 1.04 12.23
CA LEU A 334 19.21 2.44 12.60
C LEU A 334 18.88 2.61 14.08
N GLN A 335 18.07 1.72 14.67
CA GLN A 335 17.76 1.73 16.10
C GLN A 335 19.00 1.42 16.96
N LEU A 336 19.85 0.48 16.54
CA LEU A 336 21.13 0.21 17.20
C LEU A 336 22.10 1.40 17.10
N GLU A 337 22.12 2.12 15.97
CA GLU A 337 22.92 3.33 15.78
C GLU A 337 22.43 4.49 16.67
N ILE A 338 21.12 4.72 16.75
CA ILE A 338 20.51 5.69 17.67
C ILE A 338 20.83 5.32 19.13
N ALA A 339 20.62 4.06 19.54
CA ALA A 339 20.90 3.63 20.91
C ALA A 339 22.41 3.66 21.25
N ALA A 340 23.29 3.46 20.27
CA ALA A 340 24.74 3.64 20.44
C ALA A 340 25.10 5.12 20.61
N ARG A 341 24.46 6.01 19.84
CA ARG A 341 24.62 7.47 19.95
C ARG A 341 24.10 8.01 21.29
N GLU A 342 22.91 7.63 21.74
CA GLU A 342 22.38 8.00 23.06
C GLU A 342 23.32 7.56 24.20
N ARG A 343 23.91 6.37 24.10
CA ARG A 343 24.92 5.88 25.05
C ARG A 343 26.24 6.65 24.98
N ALA A 344 26.63 7.14 23.80
CA ALA A 344 27.83 7.95 23.62
C ALA A 344 27.62 9.37 24.18
N GLU A 345 26.50 10.02 23.85
CA GLU A 345 26.12 11.34 24.37
C GLU A 345 25.95 11.31 25.89
N LYS A 346 25.34 10.26 26.46
CA LYS A 346 25.27 10.09 27.91
C LYS A 346 26.67 9.91 28.54
N LYS A 347 27.54 9.08 27.96
CA LYS A 347 28.92 8.95 28.45
C LYS A 347 29.70 10.26 28.36
N GLN A 348 29.49 11.04 27.30
CA GLN A 348 30.10 12.36 27.16
C GLN A 348 29.64 13.30 28.28
N GLN A 349 28.34 13.34 28.60
CA GLN A 349 27.82 14.09 29.76
C GLN A 349 28.45 13.62 31.08
N GLU A 350 28.56 12.30 31.30
CA GLU A 350 29.24 11.73 32.48
C GLU A 350 30.74 12.08 32.54
N TYR A 351 31.41 12.29 31.40
CA TYR A 351 32.81 12.76 31.35
C TYR A 351 32.94 14.27 31.54
N GLU A 352 32.04 15.07 30.96
CA GLU A 352 31.99 16.53 31.12
C GLU A 352 31.70 16.93 32.56
N GLU A 353 30.77 16.24 33.22
CA GLU A 353 30.48 16.42 34.65
C GLU A 353 31.70 16.07 35.53
N ARG A 354 32.41 14.97 35.22
CA ARG A 354 33.66 14.60 35.93
C ARG A 354 34.79 15.59 35.70
N LEU A 355 34.98 16.06 34.46
CA LEU A 355 35.98 17.07 34.12
C LEU A 355 35.70 18.39 34.83
N ARG A 356 34.43 18.80 34.91
CA ARG A 356 34.00 19.97 35.68
C ARG A 356 34.29 19.81 37.16
N ASN A 357 33.89 18.70 37.77
CA ASN A 357 34.15 18.43 39.20
C ASN A 357 35.66 18.39 39.50
N MET A 358 36.47 17.83 38.59
CA MET A 358 37.93 17.81 38.70
C MET A 358 38.55 19.20 38.51
N ALA A 359 38.00 20.05 37.64
CA ALA A 359 38.42 21.44 37.48
C ALA A 359 38.11 22.27 38.74
N GLU A 360 36.89 22.14 39.28
CA GLU A 360 36.49 22.80 40.53
C GLU A 360 37.33 22.33 41.74
N GLU A 361 37.84 21.09 41.74
CA GLU A 361 38.83 20.62 42.73
C GLU A 361 40.26 21.12 42.45
N MET A 362 40.69 21.16 41.18
CA MET A 362 42.00 21.70 40.78
C MET A 362 42.11 23.19 41.10
N ASP A 363 41.09 23.99 40.84
CA ASP A 363 41.08 25.43 41.16
C ASP A 363 41.15 25.67 42.67
N ARG A 364 40.52 24.84 43.50
CA ARG A 364 40.69 24.87 44.96
C ARG A 364 42.13 24.56 45.37
N ARG A 365 42.70 23.46 44.88
CA ARG A 365 44.09 23.08 45.18
C ARG A 365 45.10 24.09 44.65
N GLN A 366 44.79 24.76 43.54
CA GLN A 366 45.62 25.84 42.98
C GLN A 366 45.49 27.13 43.79
N ALA A 367 44.32 27.44 44.36
CA ALA A 367 44.16 28.54 45.32
C ALA A 367 44.96 28.28 46.61
N GLU A 368 44.82 27.07 47.19
CA GLU A 368 45.62 26.61 48.34
C GLU A 368 47.13 26.65 48.04
N LEU A 369 47.55 26.20 46.85
CA LEU A 369 48.94 26.26 46.40
C LEU A 369 49.40 27.70 46.16
N ASN A 370 48.55 28.60 45.67
CA ASN A 370 48.88 30.01 45.47
C ASN A 370 49.05 30.73 46.82
N GLU A 371 48.19 30.46 47.81
CA GLU A 371 48.37 30.98 49.19
C GLU A 371 49.67 30.44 49.81
N ALA A 372 49.96 29.15 49.64
CA ALA A 372 51.21 28.54 50.08
C ALA A 372 52.43 29.12 49.34
N GLN A 373 52.34 29.36 48.03
CA GLN A 373 53.39 30.00 47.24
C GLN A 373 53.58 31.48 47.60
N GLU A 374 52.53 32.22 47.94
CA GLU A 374 52.67 33.60 48.39
C GLU A 374 53.26 33.67 49.80
N MET A 375 52.92 32.71 50.68
CA MET A 375 53.59 32.54 51.97
C MET A 375 55.06 32.17 51.79
N ILE A 376 55.38 31.21 50.91
CA ILE A 376 56.75 30.86 50.55
C ILE A 376 57.46 32.08 49.97
N ARG A 377 56.84 32.86 49.07
CA ARG A 377 57.48 34.06 48.49
C ARG A 377 57.80 35.10 49.55
N ARG A 378 56.95 35.29 50.57
CA ARG A 378 57.25 36.18 51.71
C ARG A 378 58.45 35.67 52.53
N LEU A 379 58.55 34.34 52.72
CA LEU A 379 59.69 33.70 53.39
C LEU A 379 60.97 33.75 52.53
N GLU A 380 60.87 33.54 51.22
CA GLU A 380 61.95 33.68 50.24
C GLU A 380 62.39 35.14 50.09
N GLU A 381 61.51 36.12 50.22
CA GLU A 381 61.84 37.55 50.14
C GLU A 381 62.62 37.97 51.40
N GLN A 382 62.34 37.36 52.56
CA GLN A 382 63.22 37.42 53.76
C GLN A 382 64.54 36.65 53.55
N LEU A 383 64.49 35.45 52.98
CA LEU A 383 65.67 34.62 52.68
C LEU A 383 66.57 35.25 51.61
N LYS A 384 66.02 36.05 50.71
CA LYS A 384 66.71 36.77 49.63
C LYS A 384 67.27 38.11 50.11
N GLN A 385 66.68 38.73 51.13
CA GLN A 385 67.38 39.78 51.89
C GLN A 385 68.61 39.20 52.60
N LEU A 386 68.53 37.98 53.13
CA LEU A 386 69.68 37.26 53.70
C LEU A 386 70.68 36.75 52.62
N GLN A 387 70.22 36.31 51.45
CA GLN A 387 71.06 35.78 50.38
C GLN A 387 71.64 36.84 49.43
N ALA A 388 71.01 38.01 49.26
CA ALA A 388 71.64 39.11 48.51
C ALA A 388 72.94 39.56 49.18
N ALA A 389 72.95 39.62 50.52
CA ALA A 389 74.15 39.82 51.34
C ALA A 389 75.19 38.67 51.25
N LYS A 390 74.87 37.57 50.55
CA LYS A 390 75.76 36.44 50.27
C LYS A 390 76.18 36.39 48.79
N GLU A 391 75.27 36.62 47.85
CA GLU A 391 75.59 36.62 46.41
C GLU A 391 76.42 37.85 45.99
N GLU A 392 76.37 38.95 46.74
CA GLU A 392 77.34 40.06 46.59
C GLU A 392 78.80 39.61 46.85
N LEU A 393 78.99 38.52 47.61
CA LEU A 393 80.30 37.89 47.82
C LEU A 393 80.65 36.88 46.70
N GLU A 394 79.66 36.19 46.14
CA GLU A 394 79.87 35.06 45.21
C GLU A 394 79.81 35.43 43.72
N ASN A 395 79.08 36.47 43.31
CA ASN A 395 79.04 36.90 41.90
C ASN A 395 80.36 37.52 41.41
N ARG A 396 81.29 37.84 42.32
CA ARG A 396 82.70 38.14 42.00
C ARG A 396 83.48 36.98 41.37
N GLN A 397 82.92 35.76 41.35
CA GLN A 397 83.68 34.53 41.08
C GLN A 397 83.38 33.86 39.72
N LYS A 398 82.29 34.22 39.01
CA LYS A 398 81.74 33.38 37.92
C LYS A 398 81.57 34.01 36.54
N GLU A 399 81.98 35.27 36.34
CA GLU A 399 82.15 35.84 34.97
C GLU A 399 83.26 35.14 34.15
N LEU A 400 84.04 34.27 34.80
CA LEU A 400 85.22 33.59 34.27
C LEU A 400 84.95 32.43 33.28
N THR A 401 83.70 31.96 33.15
CA THR A 401 83.36 30.75 32.36
C THR A 401 81.94 30.80 31.80
N ALA A 402 81.65 30.44 30.54
CA ALA A 402 82.50 30.26 29.35
C ALA A 402 81.54 30.24 28.14
N MET A 403 81.59 31.22 27.25
CA MET A 403 80.60 31.36 26.17
C MET A 403 81.06 30.68 24.86
N MET A 404 81.03 29.34 24.83
CA MET A 404 81.37 28.47 23.68
C MET A 404 80.48 27.21 23.72
N GLU A 405 80.01 26.55 22.65
CA GLU A 405 79.97 26.82 21.19
C GLU A 405 78.84 25.91 20.55
N LYS A 406 78.69 25.78 19.20
CA LYS A 406 77.47 25.18 18.56
C LYS A 406 77.73 24.28 17.29
N LEU A 407 76.72 23.48 16.88
CA LEU A 407 76.71 22.32 15.90
C LEU A 407 76.61 22.62 14.37
N GLU A 408 76.80 21.61 13.47
CA GLU A 408 76.10 21.38 12.13
C GLU A 408 76.53 20.09 11.30
N LEU A 409 75.80 19.65 10.21
CA LEU A 409 76.17 18.58 9.18
C LEU A 409 75.29 18.51 7.84
N SER A 410 75.41 17.49 6.92
CA SER A 410 75.22 17.58 5.41
C SER A 410 74.77 16.32 4.50
N HIS A 411 74.81 16.41 3.12
CA HIS A 411 74.78 15.37 1.96
C HIS A 411 73.42 14.72 1.43
N GLU A 412 73.16 14.09 0.22
CA GLU A 412 73.62 13.94 -1.24
C GLU A 412 72.54 13.11 -2.11
N MET A 413 72.52 12.54 -3.37
CA MET A 413 73.31 12.30 -4.66
C MET A 413 72.42 11.71 -5.88
N GLU A 414 72.98 11.41 -7.10
CA GLU A 414 72.55 10.47 -8.26
C GLU A 414 71.45 10.83 -9.36
N ALA A 415 71.13 10.06 -10.46
CA ALA A 415 71.86 9.54 -11.69
C ALA A 415 70.95 8.73 -12.75
N ALA A 416 71.16 8.72 -14.12
CA ALA A 416 70.48 7.82 -15.17
C ALA A 416 70.89 7.93 -16.70
N GLU A 417 70.74 6.87 -17.58
CA GLU A 417 70.54 6.92 -19.10
C GLU A 417 70.21 5.55 -19.83
N ARG A 418 69.60 5.51 -21.07
CA ARG A 418 69.63 4.35 -22.04
C ARG A 418 69.02 4.52 -23.49
N ALA A 419 69.55 3.74 -24.47
CA ALA A 419 68.91 3.00 -25.61
C ALA A 419 68.60 3.62 -27.02
N LYS A 420 68.79 2.82 -28.11
CA LYS A 420 68.21 2.98 -29.49
C LYS A 420 68.45 1.75 -30.43
N LEU A 421 67.49 1.41 -31.32
CA LEU A 421 67.61 1.07 -32.78
C LEU A 421 66.61 0.01 -33.31
N GLU A 422 65.89 0.36 -34.37
CA GLU A 422 65.05 -0.48 -35.26
C GLU A 422 64.90 0.22 -36.62
N GLN A 423 64.74 -0.55 -37.72
CA GLN A 423 64.06 -0.25 -39.02
C GLN A 423 64.80 -0.84 -40.24
N GLU A 424 64.29 -1.92 -40.85
CA GLU A 424 64.54 -2.22 -42.29
C GLU A 424 63.56 -3.21 -42.97
N ILE A 425 62.67 -3.87 -42.22
CA ILE A 425 61.75 -4.93 -42.71
C ILE A 425 60.67 -4.45 -43.73
N ARG A 426 60.55 -3.14 -43.94
CA ARG A 426 59.32 -2.48 -44.40
C ARG A 426 58.94 -2.70 -45.89
N ALA A 427 59.91 -2.67 -46.80
CA ALA A 427 59.66 -2.43 -48.23
C ALA A 427 59.15 -3.63 -49.07
N LYS A 428 58.96 -4.82 -48.47
CA LYS A 428 58.48 -6.02 -49.20
C LYS A 428 57.05 -6.44 -48.87
N GLN A 429 56.38 -5.74 -47.94
CA GLN A 429 55.00 -6.07 -47.53
C GLN A 429 53.93 -5.46 -48.46
N GLU A 430 54.27 -4.42 -49.21
CA GLU A 430 53.29 -3.44 -49.73
C GLU A 430 52.47 -3.91 -50.95
N GLU A 431 52.97 -4.84 -51.78
CA GLU A 431 52.23 -5.27 -52.99
C GLU A 431 51.25 -6.43 -52.72
N VAL A 432 51.61 -7.38 -51.86
CA VAL A 432 50.70 -8.49 -51.46
C VAL A 432 49.45 -7.94 -50.75
N GLN A 433 49.61 -6.85 -49.99
CA GLN A 433 48.51 -6.13 -49.35
C GLN A 433 47.44 -5.65 -50.35
N ARG A 434 47.79 -5.30 -51.60
CA ARG A 434 46.86 -4.63 -52.52
C ARG A 434 45.72 -5.53 -52.98
N ILE A 435 46.02 -6.75 -53.46
CA ILE A 435 44.98 -7.69 -53.92
C ILE A 435 44.23 -8.31 -52.73
N GLN A 436 44.94 -8.57 -51.63
CA GLN A 436 44.34 -9.00 -50.37
C GLN A 436 43.26 -8.00 -49.91
N SER A 437 43.54 -6.69 -49.98
CA SER A 437 42.63 -5.64 -49.51
C SER A 437 41.30 -5.53 -50.28
N GLU A 438 41.23 -5.88 -51.57
CA GLU A 438 39.96 -5.82 -52.31
C GLU A 438 39.02 -6.98 -51.96
N VAL A 439 39.57 -8.18 -51.74
CA VAL A 439 38.80 -9.33 -51.26
C VAL A 439 38.36 -9.10 -49.82
N GLU A 440 39.28 -8.66 -48.96
CA GLU A 440 38.97 -8.28 -47.58
C GLU A 440 37.91 -7.17 -47.50
N ALA A 441 37.92 -6.19 -48.40
CA ALA A 441 36.91 -5.14 -48.45
C ALA A 441 35.50 -5.68 -48.77
N LYS A 442 35.38 -6.63 -49.73
CA LYS A 442 34.08 -7.23 -50.07
C LYS A 442 33.59 -8.22 -49.02
N ASP A 443 34.48 -9.03 -48.46
CA ASP A 443 34.14 -9.89 -47.32
C ASP A 443 33.82 -9.06 -46.07
N ALA A 444 34.45 -7.90 -45.89
CA ALA A 444 34.10 -6.95 -44.83
C ALA A 444 32.73 -6.31 -45.08
N GLU A 445 32.36 -5.95 -46.32
CA GLU A 445 31.03 -5.44 -46.64
C GLU A 445 29.93 -6.51 -46.45
N ALA A 446 30.17 -7.75 -46.87
CA ALA A 446 29.24 -8.85 -46.62
C ALA A 446 29.06 -9.10 -45.11
N ARG A 447 30.15 -9.13 -44.34
CA ARG A 447 30.11 -9.24 -42.88
C ARG A 447 29.46 -8.02 -42.22
N ARG A 448 29.64 -6.81 -42.76
CA ARG A 448 28.99 -5.57 -42.29
C ARG A 448 27.47 -5.66 -42.46
N LEU A 449 27.00 -6.04 -43.65
CA LEU A 449 25.57 -6.19 -43.94
C LEU A 449 24.91 -7.28 -43.09
N GLN A 450 25.59 -8.41 -42.86
CA GLN A 450 25.04 -9.44 -41.97
C GLN A 450 25.03 -8.99 -40.49
N ALA A 451 26.08 -8.31 -40.01
CA ALA A 451 26.10 -7.71 -38.68
C ALA A 451 25.04 -6.60 -38.52
N GLU A 452 24.78 -5.80 -39.55
CA GLU A 452 23.70 -4.80 -39.59
C GLU A 452 22.32 -5.47 -39.48
N PHE A 453 22.09 -6.58 -40.20
CA PHE A 453 20.85 -7.37 -40.12
C PHE A 453 20.65 -8.00 -38.74
N GLU A 454 21.67 -8.66 -38.19
CA GLU A 454 21.61 -9.28 -36.86
C GLU A 454 21.42 -8.23 -35.77
N ALA A 455 22.10 -7.08 -35.86
CA ALA A 455 21.90 -5.96 -34.94
C ALA A 455 20.54 -5.25 -35.12
N ALA A 456 19.92 -5.31 -36.31
CA ALA A 456 18.55 -4.82 -36.53
C ALA A 456 17.51 -5.77 -35.92
N LYS A 457 17.70 -7.09 -36.10
CA LYS A 457 16.87 -8.13 -35.47
C LYS A 457 16.95 -8.07 -33.94
N LEU A 458 18.16 -7.93 -33.38
CA LEU A 458 18.35 -7.74 -31.94
C LEU A 458 17.60 -6.50 -31.43
N ARG A 459 17.75 -5.36 -32.10
CA ARG A 459 17.00 -4.12 -31.77
C ARG A 459 15.48 -4.29 -31.86
N GLN A 460 14.98 -5.10 -32.78
CA GLN A 460 13.55 -5.45 -32.83
C GLN A 460 13.15 -6.30 -31.63
N GLU A 461 13.86 -7.39 -31.33
CA GLU A 461 13.57 -8.26 -30.19
C GLU A 461 13.68 -7.53 -28.84
N GLU A 462 14.60 -6.57 -28.72
CA GLU A 462 14.71 -5.67 -27.57
C GLU A 462 13.53 -4.69 -27.48
N ALA A 463 13.11 -4.08 -28.60
CA ALA A 463 11.97 -3.18 -28.63
C ALA A 463 10.64 -3.89 -28.33
N ASP A 464 10.44 -5.09 -28.88
CA ASP A 464 9.27 -5.94 -28.59
C ASP A 464 9.27 -6.38 -27.11
N ARG A 465 10.45 -6.71 -26.54
CA ARG A 465 10.60 -7.03 -25.11
C ARG A 465 10.32 -5.82 -24.22
N GLN A 466 10.77 -4.62 -24.59
CA GLN A 466 10.44 -3.38 -23.88
C GLN A 466 8.95 -3.05 -23.97
N TYR A 467 8.31 -3.25 -25.12
CA TYR A 467 6.88 -3.04 -25.29
C TYR A 467 6.04 -4.03 -24.45
N GLN A 468 6.44 -5.30 -24.38
CA GLN A 468 5.82 -6.28 -23.50
C GLN A 468 6.07 -5.96 -22.02
N ALA A 469 7.27 -5.53 -21.64
CA ALA A 469 7.58 -5.06 -20.29
C ALA A 469 6.77 -3.80 -19.90
N ASN A 470 6.31 -3.01 -20.88
CA ASN A 470 5.38 -1.88 -20.69
C ASN A 470 3.90 -2.29 -20.67
N GLN A 471 3.56 -3.57 -20.70
CA GLN A 471 2.20 -4.09 -20.45
C GLN A 471 2.12 -4.93 -19.17
N THR A 472 0.91 -5.10 -18.62
CA THR A 472 0.66 -6.12 -17.58
C THR A 472 0.17 -7.43 -18.20
N PRO A 473 0.48 -8.61 -17.60
CA PRO A 473 0.08 -9.90 -18.16
C PRO A 473 -1.43 -10.09 -18.19
N HIS A 474 -1.98 -10.53 -19.33
CA HIS A 474 -3.43 -10.62 -19.54
C HIS A 474 -4.10 -11.58 -18.56
N HIS A 475 -3.44 -12.67 -18.14
CA HIS A 475 -3.97 -13.66 -17.20
C HIS A 475 -4.03 -13.18 -15.74
N HIS A 476 -3.39 -12.05 -15.41
CA HIS A 476 -3.55 -11.44 -14.09
C HIS A 476 -4.91 -10.74 -13.97
N HIS A 477 -5.43 -10.17 -15.05
CA HIS A 477 -6.74 -9.52 -15.08
C HIS A 477 -7.89 -10.50 -14.88
N VAL A 478 -9.01 -10.00 -14.37
CA VAL A 478 -10.28 -10.71 -14.25
C VAL A 478 -11.01 -10.69 -15.60
N GLU A 479 -11.77 -11.74 -15.93
CA GLU A 479 -12.59 -11.75 -17.16
C GLU A 479 -13.68 -10.67 -17.13
N GLU A 480 -13.77 -9.90 -18.22
CA GLU A 480 -14.82 -8.90 -18.43
C GLU A 480 -16.00 -9.50 -19.22
N ASN A 481 -17.20 -8.96 -19.03
CA ASN A 481 -18.38 -9.39 -19.78
C ASN A 481 -18.39 -8.75 -21.19
N GLU A 482 -18.25 -9.58 -22.23
CA GLU A 482 -18.08 -9.13 -23.62
C GLU A 482 -19.41 -8.92 -24.37
N GLU A 483 -20.47 -9.64 -24.00
CA GLU A 483 -21.73 -9.76 -24.76
C GLU A 483 -22.74 -8.62 -24.51
N GLY A 484 -22.50 -7.76 -23.51
CA GLY A 484 -23.54 -6.90 -22.96
C GLY A 484 -23.92 -5.64 -23.75
N GLU A 485 -23.21 -5.26 -24.81
CA GLU A 485 -23.40 -4.01 -25.56
C GLU A 485 -23.07 -4.17 -27.06
N GLU A 486 -24.14 -4.28 -27.85
CA GLU A 486 -24.30 -3.53 -29.10
C GLU A 486 -24.97 -2.18 -28.77
N GLU A 487 -24.91 -1.19 -29.68
CA GLU A 487 -25.17 0.23 -29.35
C GLU A 487 -26.63 0.64 -29.56
N GLY A 488 -27.28 1.12 -28.49
CA GLY A 488 -28.62 1.73 -28.53
C GLY A 488 -29.45 1.45 -27.28
N GLU A 489 -30.27 2.41 -26.85
CA GLU A 489 -31.36 2.14 -25.88
C GLU A 489 -32.62 1.59 -26.58
N ASP A 490 -32.71 1.72 -27.91
CA ASP A 490 -33.83 1.27 -28.74
C ASP A 490 -33.57 -0.05 -29.51
N GLU A 491 -32.30 -0.45 -29.72
CA GLU A 491 -31.91 -1.67 -30.46
C GLU A 491 -30.99 -2.60 -29.64
N ILE A 492 -31.52 -3.16 -28.55
CA ILE A 492 -30.89 -4.27 -27.83
C ILE A 492 -31.27 -5.59 -28.54
N PRO A 493 -30.32 -6.47 -28.93
CA PRO A 493 -30.65 -7.81 -29.39
C PRO A 493 -31.45 -8.59 -28.34
N GLN A 494 -32.54 -9.25 -28.75
CA GLN A 494 -33.48 -9.96 -27.86
C GLN A 494 -32.93 -11.31 -27.36
N GLY A 495 -31.70 -11.34 -26.84
CA GLY A 495 -31.02 -12.52 -26.31
C GLY A 495 -30.81 -12.49 -24.80
N ASP A 496 -30.81 -13.67 -24.17
CA ASP A 496 -30.31 -13.85 -22.81
C ASP A 496 -28.78 -13.64 -22.80
N VAL A 497 -28.27 -12.67 -22.04
CA VAL A 497 -26.83 -12.55 -21.77
C VAL A 497 -26.47 -13.59 -20.71
N THR A 498 -25.65 -14.60 -21.04
CA THR A 498 -25.46 -15.80 -20.20
C THR A 498 -24.00 -16.20 -20.07
N LYS A 499 -23.53 -16.37 -18.81
CA LYS A 499 -22.18 -16.84 -18.50
C LYS A 499 -22.24 -18.10 -17.63
N ASP A 500 -21.73 -19.21 -18.17
CA ASP A 500 -21.37 -20.37 -17.35
C ASP A 500 -20.09 -20.07 -16.55
N LEU A 501 -20.08 -20.53 -15.30
CA LEU A 501 -19.02 -20.33 -14.33
C LEU A 501 -18.25 -21.64 -14.11
N ALA A 502 -16.96 -21.53 -13.79
CA ALA A 502 -16.13 -22.71 -13.53
C ALA A 502 -16.46 -23.32 -12.17
N THR A 503 -16.93 -24.57 -12.13
CA THR A 503 -17.35 -25.28 -10.92
C THR A 503 -16.36 -26.36 -10.50
N ASP A 504 -16.17 -26.56 -9.20
CA ASP A 504 -15.37 -27.65 -8.64
C ASP A 504 -16.04 -28.18 -7.35
N GLU A 505 -16.41 -29.47 -7.34
CA GLU A 505 -17.12 -30.11 -6.23
C GLU A 505 -16.21 -30.46 -5.03
N SER A 506 -14.88 -30.28 -5.16
CA SER A 506 -13.91 -30.51 -4.08
C SER A 506 -13.67 -29.27 -3.19
N ILE A 507 -14.31 -28.14 -3.50
CA ILE A 507 -14.13 -26.88 -2.77
C ILE A 507 -14.79 -26.93 -1.39
N ILE A 508 -13.97 -26.70 -0.36
CA ILE A 508 -14.41 -26.37 1.00
C ILE A 508 -14.61 -24.85 1.09
N ASP A 509 -15.74 -24.39 1.62
CA ASP A 509 -16.01 -22.96 1.84
C ASP A 509 -15.30 -22.49 3.12
N PRO A 510 -14.33 -21.55 3.05
CA PRO A 510 -13.59 -21.10 4.23
C PRO A 510 -14.49 -20.41 5.28
N VAL A 511 -15.71 -19.99 4.92
CA VAL A 511 -16.67 -19.41 5.87
C VAL A 511 -17.09 -20.40 6.97
N GLU A 512 -16.93 -21.71 6.79
CA GLU A 512 -17.19 -22.70 7.85
C GLU A 512 -16.21 -22.57 9.03
N GLU A 513 -14.91 -22.46 8.73
CA GLU A 513 -13.85 -22.36 9.76
C GLU A 513 -13.55 -20.92 10.19
N ARG A 514 -13.85 -19.92 9.36
CA ARG A 514 -13.48 -18.52 9.63
C ARG A 514 -14.09 -17.96 10.92
N ARG A 515 -13.29 -17.21 11.67
CA ARG A 515 -13.66 -16.51 12.92
C ARG A 515 -13.15 -15.07 12.85
N THR A 516 -13.82 -14.15 13.52
CA THR A 516 -13.37 -12.74 13.55
C THR A 516 -12.00 -12.63 14.24
N LEU A 517 -11.28 -11.54 14.01
CA LEU A 517 -10.06 -11.24 14.76
C LEU A 517 -10.39 -11.03 16.25
N ALA A 518 -11.54 -10.45 16.57
CA ALA A 518 -11.99 -10.22 17.96
C ALA A 518 -12.42 -11.51 18.71
N GLU A 519 -12.68 -12.62 17.98
CA GLU A 519 -12.80 -13.97 18.57
C GLU A 519 -11.45 -14.67 18.75
N ARG A 520 -10.46 -14.35 17.90
CA ARG A 520 -9.15 -15.02 17.85
C ARG A 520 -8.04 -14.32 18.66
N ASN A 521 -8.22 -13.05 19.00
CA ASN A 521 -7.22 -12.23 19.65
C ASN A 521 -7.78 -11.57 20.93
N GLU A 522 -7.39 -12.11 22.08
CA GLU A 522 -7.80 -11.65 23.41
C GLU A 522 -7.46 -10.17 23.66
N ARG A 523 -6.29 -9.68 23.19
CA ARG A 523 -5.93 -8.26 23.29
C ARG A 523 -6.94 -7.38 22.54
N LEU A 524 -7.33 -7.77 21.33
CA LEU A 524 -8.32 -7.01 20.56
C LEU A 524 -9.71 -7.03 21.23
N HIS A 525 -10.10 -8.18 21.78
CA HIS A 525 -11.36 -8.31 22.52
C HIS A 525 -11.41 -7.33 23.70
N ASP A 526 -10.38 -7.32 24.55
CA ASP A 526 -10.33 -6.43 25.71
C ASP A 526 -10.14 -4.95 25.33
N GLN A 527 -9.42 -4.63 24.25
CA GLN A 527 -9.32 -3.26 23.73
C GLN A 527 -10.69 -2.70 23.30
N LEU A 528 -11.46 -3.46 22.52
CA LEU A 528 -12.82 -3.07 22.09
C LEU A 528 -13.79 -2.98 23.28
N LYS A 529 -13.66 -3.89 24.24
CA LYS A 529 -14.47 -3.94 25.47
C LYS A 529 -14.18 -2.78 26.41
N ALA A 530 -12.92 -2.36 26.56
CA ALA A 530 -12.54 -1.16 27.30
C ALA A 530 -13.09 0.11 26.63
N LEU A 531 -12.88 0.27 25.32
CA LEU A 531 -13.44 1.38 24.53
C LEU A 531 -14.97 1.47 24.64
N LYS A 532 -15.67 0.33 24.63
CA LYS A 532 -17.12 0.26 24.81
C LYS A 532 -17.57 0.75 26.20
N GLN A 533 -16.75 0.56 27.25
CA GLN A 533 -17.02 1.03 28.61
C GLN A 533 -16.71 2.53 28.77
N ASP A 534 -15.62 3.02 28.17
CA ASP A 534 -15.26 4.43 28.19
C ASP A 534 -16.32 5.29 27.48
N LEU A 535 -16.67 4.92 26.23
CA LEU A 535 -17.62 5.66 25.40
C LEU A 535 -19.06 5.60 25.93
N ALA A 536 -19.43 4.58 26.69
CA ALA A 536 -20.76 4.48 27.28
C ALA A 536 -21.10 5.64 28.24
N GLN A 537 -20.09 6.31 28.82
CA GLN A 537 -20.28 7.41 29.77
C GLN A 537 -20.68 8.72 29.08
N SER A 538 -20.27 8.94 27.83
CA SER A 538 -20.54 10.16 27.06
C SER A 538 -21.66 10.00 26.02
N ARG A 539 -22.11 8.78 25.76
CA ARG A 539 -23.11 8.42 24.74
C ARG A 539 -24.45 9.16 24.92
N ASP A 540 -24.99 9.68 23.82
CA ASP A 540 -26.35 10.25 23.77
C ASP A 540 -27.31 9.31 23.04
N GLU A 541 -28.20 8.66 23.79
CA GLU A 541 -29.15 7.68 23.22
C GLU A 541 -30.19 8.30 22.28
N SER A 542 -30.41 9.62 22.32
CA SER A 542 -31.30 10.32 21.38
C SER A 542 -30.72 10.40 19.96
N LYS A 543 -29.40 10.16 19.82
CA LYS A 543 -28.66 10.20 18.55
C LYS A 543 -28.44 8.82 17.92
N GLU A 544 -28.82 7.75 18.61
CA GLU A 544 -28.59 6.37 18.18
C GLU A 544 -29.35 6.04 16.88
N THR A 545 -28.63 5.74 15.80
CA THR A 545 -29.24 5.51 14.47
C THR A 545 -29.86 4.12 14.34
N VAL A 546 -30.56 3.88 13.24
CA VAL A 546 -31.12 2.56 12.90
C VAL A 546 -30.03 1.50 12.83
N MET A 547 -28.87 1.81 12.23
CA MET A 547 -27.76 0.86 12.12
C MET A 547 -27.08 0.57 13.47
N ASP A 548 -26.95 1.58 14.35
CA ASP A 548 -26.43 1.36 15.71
C ASP A 548 -27.37 0.43 16.53
N LYS A 549 -28.69 0.55 16.33
CA LYS A 549 -29.70 -0.32 16.94
C LYS A 549 -29.60 -1.76 16.44
N ILE A 550 -29.49 -1.96 15.13
CA ILE A 550 -29.33 -3.29 14.51
C ILE A 550 -28.02 -3.95 14.96
N HIS A 551 -26.90 -3.23 14.89
CA HIS A 551 -25.60 -3.75 15.32
C HIS A 551 -25.59 -4.14 16.80
N ARG A 552 -26.12 -3.28 17.69
CA ARG A 552 -26.27 -3.60 19.12
C ARG A 552 -27.12 -4.85 19.34
N GLU A 553 -28.18 -5.05 18.56
CA GLU A 553 -29.02 -6.24 18.67
C GLU A 553 -28.30 -7.52 18.19
N ASN A 554 -27.56 -7.45 17.08
CA ASN A 554 -26.73 -8.56 16.62
C ASN A 554 -25.67 -8.95 17.66
N VAL A 555 -24.96 -7.97 18.23
CA VAL A 555 -24.00 -8.22 19.32
C VAL A 555 -24.70 -8.79 20.56
N ARG A 556 -25.91 -8.33 20.92
CA ARG A 556 -26.72 -8.89 22.03
C ARG A 556 -27.12 -10.35 21.78
N GLN A 557 -27.38 -10.73 20.53
CA GLN A 557 -27.67 -12.10 20.11
C GLN A 557 -26.40 -12.96 19.91
N GLY A 558 -25.19 -12.41 20.14
CA GLY A 558 -23.92 -13.12 19.94
C GLY A 558 -23.55 -13.34 18.47
N ARG A 559 -24.19 -12.63 17.54
CA ARG A 559 -23.90 -12.67 16.10
C ARG A 559 -22.66 -11.85 15.74
N ASP A 560 -22.03 -12.29 14.67
CA ASP A 560 -20.99 -11.59 13.92
C ASP A 560 -21.14 -11.94 12.43
N LYS A 561 -20.30 -11.33 11.58
CA LYS A 561 -20.29 -11.54 10.12
C LYS A 561 -20.26 -13.02 9.72
N TYR A 562 -19.35 -13.82 10.29
CA TYR A 562 -19.14 -15.21 9.87
C TYR A 562 -20.13 -16.18 10.54
N LYS A 563 -20.53 -15.95 11.79
CA LYS A 563 -21.66 -16.69 12.40
C LYS A 563 -22.94 -16.48 11.61
N THR A 564 -23.24 -15.26 11.20
CA THR A 564 -24.44 -14.93 10.40
C THR A 564 -24.36 -15.57 9.01
N LEU A 565 -23.23 -15.45 8.30
CA LEU A 565 -23.03 -16.14 7.01
C LEU A 565 -23.19 -17.67 7.13
N ARG A 566 -22.66 -18.30 8.20
CA ARG A 566 -22.89 -19.73 8.47
C ARG A 566 -24.34 -20.05 8.83
N GLU A 567 -25.08 -19.13 9.44
CA GLU A 567 -26.49 -19.33 9.78
C GLU A 567 -27.38 -19.32 8.52
N ILE A 568 -27.21 -18.31 7.67
CA ILE A 568 -28.05 -18.10 6.48
C ILE A 568 -27.75 -19.02 5.30
N ARG A 569 -26.60 -19.73 5.32
CA ARG A 569 -26.22 -20.74 4.33
C ARG A 569 -26.75 -22.14 4.69
N LYS A 570 -27.36 -22.35 5.86
CA LYS A 570 -27.87 -23.66 6.32
C LYS A 570 -28.97 -24.24 5.42
N GLY A 571 -28.88 -25.54 5.16
CA GLY A 571 -29.82 -26.27 4.32
C GLY A 571 -29.48 -26.15 2.83
N ASN A 572 -30.13 -26.99 2.01
CA ASN A 572 -29.85 -27.03 0.58
C ASN A 572 -30.27 -25.74 -0.14
N THR A 573 -29.69 -25.51 -1.32
CA THR A 573 -29.94 -24.33 -2.15
C THR A 573 -31.42 -24.14 -2.45
N LYS A 574 -32.16 -25.25 -2.68
CA LYS A 574 -33.62 -25.21 -2.86
C LYS A 574 -34.33 -24.51 -1.70
N ARG A 575 -34.08 -24.93 -0.45
CA ARG A 575 -34.72 -24.31 0.74
C ARG A 575 -34.46 -22.80 0.79
N ARG A 576 -33.26 -22.36 0.42
CA ARG A 576 -32.87 -20.93 0.44
C ARG A 576 -33.52 -20.13 -0.70
N VAL A 577 -33.72 -20.71 -1.88
CA VAL A 577 -34.54 -20.09 -2.95
C VAL A 577 -36.03 -20.07 -2.57
N ASP A 578 -36.56 -21.17 -2.00
CA ASP A 578 -37.94 -21.23 -1.50
C ASP A 578 -38.18 -20.22 -0.36
N GLN A 579 -37.15 -19.91 0.46
CA GLN A 579 -37.21 -18.84 1.46
C GLN A 579 -37.24 -17.44 0.83
N PHE A 580 -36.40 -17.19 -0.19
CA PHE A 580 -36.32 -15.88 -0.88
C PHE A 580 -37.65 -15.48 -1.54
N GLU A 581 -38.33 -16.42 -2.19
CA GLU A 581 -39.66 -16.19 -2.77
C GLU A 581 -40.78 -16.10 -1.72
N ASN A 582 -40.45 -16.26 -0.43
CA ASN A 582 -41.37 -16.12 0.70
C ASN A 582 -41.05 -14.95 1.65
N MET A 583 -40.10 -14.10 1.27
CA MET A 583 -39.94 -12.74 1.80
C MET A 583 -40.97 -11.78 1.16
#